data_AF-A0A1N7G2K4-F1
#
_entry.id   AF-A0A1N7G2K4-F1
#
_cell.length_a   1.000
_cell.length_b   1.000
_cell.length_c   1.000
_cell.angle_alpha   90.00
_cell.angle_beta   90.00
_cell.angle_gamma   90.00
#
_symmetry.space_group_name_H-M   'P 1'
#
loop_
_entity.id
_entity.type
_entity.pdbx_description
1 polymer ?
#
loop_
_entity_poly.entity_id
_entity_poly.type
_entity_poly.pdbx_seq_one_letter_code
_entity_poly.pdbx_strand_id
1 'polypeptide(L)'
;MNDKTADLLDDVVSRLEKSIVARDCPAIVVLDGDRRLVLSDFDYQRDEATAAAFETRAAVKAHEIGATRWVLAVPQVWVFIPPSTVAMRAVSNHPLREGEQEAITWMSCDKDDGVDYGRVPYARRPSGEPVFDDPEVFTVGVRPHETMPGFTLLQAYLTNEPGGPTHV
;
A
#
# COMPACT_ATOMS: atom_id res chain seq x y z
N MET A 1 -15.07 0.18 0.38
CA MET A 1 -14.57 -0.13 -0.97
C MET A 1 -15.68 -0.49 -1.96
N ASN A 2 -15.85 0.35 -2.98
CA ASN A 2 -16.67 0.10 -4.16
C ASN A 2 -15.97 -0.83 -5.18
N ASP A 3 -16.75 -1.38 -6.13
CA ASP A 3 -16.28 -2.35 -7.12
C ASP A 3 -15.10 -1.84 -7.97
N LYS A 4 -15.07 -0.56 -8.34
CA LYS A 4 -13.99 0.01 -9.16
C LYS A 4 -12.67 0.10 -8.39
N THR A 5 -12.74 0.41 -7.11
CA THR A 5 -11.55 0.43 -6.24
C THR A 5 -11.09 -0.99 -5.92
N ALA A 6 -12.02 -1.95 -5.81
CA ALA A 6 -11.69 -3.37 -5.71
C ALA A 6 -10.97 -3.89 -6.97
N ASP A 7 -11.46 -3.57 -8.17
CA ASP A 7 -10.78 -3.90 -9.43
C ASP A 7 -9.35 -3.31 -9.50
N LEU A 8 -9.15 -2.12 -8.92
CA LEU A 8 -7.85 -1.46 -8.86
C LEU A 8 -6.91 -2.14 -7.85
N LEU A 9 -7.46 -2.59 -6.72
CA LEU A 9 -6.75 -3.38 -5.72
C LEU A 9 -6.28 -4.71 -6.33
N ASP A 10 -7.16 -5.42 -7.02
CA ASP A 10 -6.84 -6.69 -7.66
C ASP A 10 -5.74 -6.54 -8.74
N ASP A 11 -5.79 -5.46 -9.54
CA ASP A 11 -4.74 -5.13 -10.53
C ASP A 11 -3.38 -4.88 -9.85
N VAL A 12 -3.33 -4.07 -8.79
CA VAL A 12 -2.06 -3.77 -8.11
C VAL A 12 -1.50 -4.97 -7.35
N VAL A 13 -2.36 -5.76 -6.67
CA VAL A 13 -1.99 -6.99 -5.97
C VAL A 13 -1.43 -7.99 -6.99
N SER A 14 -2.14 -8.25 -8.09
CA SER A 14 -1.69 -9.17 -9.14
C SER A 14 -0.32 -8.80 -9.73
N ARG A 15 -0.01 -7.51 -9.84
CA ARG A 15 1.32 -7.04 -10.29
C ARG A 15 2.39 -7.29 -9.25
N LEU A 16 2.08 -7.02 -7.99
CA LEU A 16 3.03 -7.19 -6.91
C LEU A 16 3.28 -8.67 -6.63
N GLU A 17 2.28 -9.54 -6.70
CA GLU A 17 2.44 -11.00 -6.62
C GLU A 17 3.43 -11.51 -7.68
N LYS A 18 3.27 -11.08 -8.94
CA LYS A 18 4.21 -11.42 -10.03
C LYS A 18 5.62 -10.94 -9.73
N SER A 19 5.76 -9.75 -9.13
CA SER A 19 7.06 -9.21 -8.74
C SER A 19 7.68 -10.04 -7.62
N ILE A 20 6.91 -10.39 -6.58
CA ILE A 20 7.37 -11.22 -5.45
C ILE A 20 7.80 -12.61 -5.92
N VAL A 21 7.07 -13.21 -6.88
CA VAL A 21 7.47 -14.47 -7.53
C VAL A 21 8.81 -14.31 -8.26
N ALA A 22 9.02 -13.18 -8.94
CA ALA A 22 10.30 -12.83 -9.57
C ALA A 22 11.41 -12.44 -8.57
N ARG A 23 11.11 -12.43 -7.26
CA ARG A 23 11.98 -11.97 -6.16
C ARG A 23 12.29 -10.48 -6.17
N ASP A 24 11.41 -9.73 -6.81
CA ASP A 24 11.37 -8.28 -6.79
C ASP A 24 10.29 -7.82 -5.80
N CYS A 25 10.65 -6.92 -4.88
CA CYS A 25 9.74 -6.43 -3.85
C CYS A 25 9.54 -4.90 -3.90
N PRO A 26 9.11 -4.32 -5.04
CA PRO A 26 8.85 -2.89 -5.11
C PRO A 26 7.57 -2.52 -4.36
N ALA A 27 7.45 -1.25 -3.95
CA ALA A 27 6.13 -0.64 -3.77
C ALA A 27 5.52 -0.33 -5.14
N ILE A 28 4.22 -0.53 -5.29
CA ILE A 28 3.48 -0.21 -6.52
C ILE A 28 2.26 0.63 -6.17
N VAL A 29 2.06 1.74 -6.87
CA VAL A 29 0.83 2.52 -6.80
C VAL A 29 0.15 2.57 -8.17
N VAL A 30 -1.16 2.37 -8.19
CA VAL A 30 -2.00 2.60 -9.37
C VAL A 30 -2.89 3.81 -9.10
N LEU A 31 -2.86 4.78 -10.01
CA LEU A 31 -3.64 6.01 -9.98
C LEU A 31 -4.69 5.95 -11.10
N ASP A 32 -5.93 6.30 -10.80
CA ASP A 32 -7.06 6.23 -11.74
C ASP A 32 -7.79 7.59 -11.80
N GLY A 33 -7.67 8.26 -12.95
CA GLY A 33 -8.23 9.58 -13.26
C GLY A 33 -8.50 9.71 -14.76
N ASP A 34 -8.12 10.84 -15.36
CA ASP A 34 -8.19 11.08 -16.81
C ASP A 34 -7.47 9.98 -17.62
N ARG A 35 -6.47 9.36 -17.00
CA ARG A 35 -5.80 8.15 -17.47
C ARG A 35 -5.38 7.30 -16.28
N ARG A 36 -5.14 6.01 -16.50
CA ARG A 36 -4.52 5.13 -15.51
C ARG A 36 -2.99 5.26 -15.56
N LEU A 37 -2.35 5.46 -14.41
CA LEU A 37 -0.89 5.43 -14.25
C LEU A 37 -0.48 4.37 -13.24
N VAL A 38 0.65 3.70 -13.50
CA VAL A 38 1.27 2.74 -12.58
C VAL A 38 2.68 3.24 -12.29
N LEU A 39 3.01 3.43 -11.01
CA LEU A 39 4.34 3.82 -10.57
C LEU A 39 4.87 2.74 -9.62
N SER A 40 6.17 2.48 -9.68
CA SER A 40 6.84 1.49 -8.82
C SER A 40 8.16 2.02 -8.27
N ASP A 41 8.53 1.61 -7.07
CA ASP A 41 9.79 2.00 -6.43
C ASP A 41 10.37 0.84 -5.62
N PHE A 42 11.60 0.44 -5.94
CA PHE A 42 12.30 -0.69 -5.31
C PHE A 42 13.01 -0.29 -4.01
N ASP A 43 13.31 1.01 -3.84
CA ASP A 43 13.99 1.54 -2.67
C ASP A 43 12.98 1.98 -1.60
N TYR A 44 11.67 1.87 -1.86
CA TYR A 44 10.60 2.30 -0.96
C TYR A 44 10.80 1.84 0.49
N GLN A 45 11.26 0.60 0.70
CA GLN A 45 11.43 0.03 2.04
C GLN A 45 12.79 0.35 2.69
N ARG A 46 13.65 1.13 2.03
CA ARG A 46 14.99 1.44 2.53
C ARG A 46 14.93 2.26 3.82
N ASP A 47 14.12 3.31 3.82
CA ASP A 47 13.92 4.23 4.93
C ASP A 47 12.66 5.09 4.72
N GLU A 48 12.19 5.74 5.78
CA GLU A 48 10.98 6.58 5.77
C GLU A 48 11.07 7.74 4.77
N ALA A 49 12.26 8.33 4.60
CA ALA A 49 12.45 9.46 3.68
C ALA A 49 12.27 9.02 2.21
N THR A 50 12.71 7.81 1.88
CA THR A 50 12.58 7.23 0.54
C THR A 50 11.13 6.88 0.23
N ALA A 51 10.43 6.27 1.21
CA ALA A 51 8.99 6.01 1.11
C ALA A 51 8.19 7.32 0.89
N ALA A 52 8.43 8.33 1.73
CA ALA A 52 7.76 9.63 1.64
C ALA A 52 8.04 10.34 0.31
N ALA A 53 9.28 10.24 -0.20
CA ALA A 53 9.64 10.83 -1.49
C ALA A 53 8.89 10.16 -2.66
N PHE A 54 8.74 8.83 -2.64
CA PHE A 54 7.94 8.11 -3.64
C PHE A 54 6.46 8.50 -3.57
N GLU A 55 5.90 8.50 -2.37
CA GLU A 55 4.49 8.86 -2.13
C GLU A 55 4.18 10.29 -2.53
N THR A 56 5.07 11.24 -2.23
CA THR A 56 4.92 12.64 -2.66
C THR A 56 4.90 12.75 -4.19
N ARG A 57 5.78 12.03 -4.89
CA ARG A 57 5.78 12.00 -6.37
C ARG A 57 4.48 11.39 -6.92
N ALA A 58 3.98 10.33 -6.30
CA ALA A 58 2.71 9.72 -6.66
C ALA A 58 1.54 10.69 -6.47
N ALA A 59 1.51 11.46 -5.37
CA ALA A 59 0.49 12.47 -5.13
C ALA A 59 0.51 13.56 -6.21
N VAL A 60 1.69 14.06 -6.58
CA VAL A 60 1.84 15.03 -7.68
C VAL A 60 1.26 14.46 -8.99
N LYS A 61 1.58 13.19 -9.31
CA LYS A 61 1.03 12.53 -10.50
C LYS A 61 -0.48 12.31 -10.43
N ALA A 62 -1.02 12.03 -9.24
CA ALA A 62 -2.46 11.91 -9.02
C ALA A 62 -3.16 13.22 -9.35
N HIS A 63 -2.63 14.36 -8.91
CA HIS A 63 -3.16 15.68 -9.23
C HIS A 63 -3.03 16.05 -10.71
N GLU A 64 -1.88 15.77 -11.33
CA GLU A 64 -1.64 16.04 -12.75
C GLU A 64 -2.67 15.35 -13.68
N ILE A 65 -3.22 14.21 -13.27
CA ILE A 65 -4.18 13.43 -14.07
C ILE A 65 -5.62 13.52 -13.56
N GLY A 66 -5.89 14.39 -12.58
CA GLY A 66 -7.21 14.46 -11.94
C GLY A 66 -7.67 13.10 -11.38
N ALA A 67 -6.77 12.35 -10.74
CA ALA A 67 -7.10 11.07 -10.14
C ALA A 67 -8.30 11.21 -9.19
N THR A 68 -9.21 10.25 -9.28
CA THR A 68 -10.39 10.13 -8.40
C THR A 68 -10.23 9.01 -7.39
N ARG A 69 -9.39 8.02 -7.72
CA ARG A 69 -9.01 6.94 -6.82
C ARG A 69 -7.57 6.48 -7.05
N TRP A 70 -6.99 5.85 -6.05
CA TRP A 70 -5.69 5.20 -6.14
C TRP A 70 -5.59 4.04 -5.15
N VAL A 71 -4.68 3.10 -5.45
CA VAL A 71 -4.28 2.03 -4.53
C VAL A 71 -2.76 1.95 -4.51
N LEU A 72 -2.17 2.02 -3.31
CA LEU A 72 -0.76 1.72 -3.05
C LEU A 72 -0.67 0.33 -2.40
N ALA A 73 0.22 -0.51 -2.90
CA ALA A 73 0.54 -1.82 -2.33
C ALA A 73 2.05 -1.96 -2.11
N VAL A 74 2.44 -2.49 -0.95
CA VAL A 74 3.83 -2.62 -0.50
C VAL A 74 4.03 -4.01 0.13
N PRO A 75 5.02 -4.79 -0.31
CA PRO A 75 5.33 -6.08 0.32
C PRO A 75 5.99 -5.83 1.67
N GLN A 76 5.46 -6.32 2.78
CA GLN A 76 5.99 -6.13 4.14
C GLN A 76 6.00 -7.44 4.93
N VAL A 77 6.77 -7.46 6.02
CA VAL A 77 6.61 -8.45 7.09
C VAL A 77 5.90 -7.78 8.26
N TRP A 78 4.74 -8.33 8.61
CA TRP A 78 3.98 -7.96 9.79
C TRP A 78 4.51 -8.74 10.99
N VAL A 79 4.70 -8.04 12.10
CA VAL A 79 5.13 -8.60 13.39
C VAL A 79 3.99 -8.37 14.37
N PHE A 80 3.28 -9.44 14.75
CA PHE A 80 2.19 -9.37 15.71
C PHE A 80 2.75 -9.35 17.12
N ILE A 81 2.63 -8.21 17.80
CA ILE A 81 3.11 -7.97 19.15
C ILE A 81 1.89 -7.90 20.09
N PRO A 82 1.69 -8.89 20.98
CA PRO A 82 0.62 -8.83 21.97
C PRO A 82 0.69 -7.58 22.86
N PRO A 83 -0.44 -7.01 23.30
CA PRO A 83 -1.80 -7.55 23.17
C PRO A 83 -2.53 -7.18 21.88
N SER A 84 -2.05 -6.23 21.06
CA SER A 84 -2.77 -5.77 19.84
C SER A 84 -1.91 -4.95 18.87
N THR A 85 -0.60 -4.92 19.04
CA THR A 85 0.28 -4.04 18.25
C THR A 85 0.78 -4.79 17.03
N VAL A 86 0.75 -4.16 15.87
CA VAL A 86 1.41 -4.67 14.66
C VAL A 86 2.58 -3.74 14.36
N ALA A 87 3.79 -4.29 14.36
CA ALA A 87 4.95 -3.62 13.76
C ALA A 87 5.14 -4.14 12.33
N MET A 88 5.73 -3.32 11.47
CA MET A 88 6.04 -3.69 10.10
C MET A 88 7.54 -3.56 9.86
N ARG A 89 8.11 -4.48 9.10
CA ARG A 89 9.49 -4.37 8.62
C ARG A 89 9.57 -4.75 7.14
N ALA A 90 10.66 -4.31 6.50
CA ALA A 90 10.95 -4.66 5.12
C ALA A 90 11.02 -6.19 4.91
N VAL A 91 10.60 -6.63 3.73
CA VAL A 91 10.84 -8.02 3.30
C VAL A 91 12.34 -8.22 3.13
N SER A 92 12.84 -9.35 3.58
CA SER A 92 14.25 -9.73 3.41
C SER A 92 14.37 -11.24 3.30
N ASN A 93 15.53 -11.72 2.88
CA ASN A 93 15.81 -13.16 2.75
C ASN A 93 15.98 -13.89 4.10
N HIS A 94 15.74 -13.21 5.23
CA HIS A 94 15.80 -13.84 6.53
C HIS A 94 14.55 -14.68 6.78
N PRO A 95 14.67 -15.85 7.42
CA PRO A 95 13.50 -16.62 7.85
C PRO A 95 12.57 -15.78 8.72
N LEU A 96 11.27 -16.02 8.60
CA LEU A 96 10.27 -15.45 9.50
C LEU A 96 10.49 -15.99 10.92
N ARG A 97 10.35 -15.10 11.89
CA ARG A 97 10.34 -15.43 13.31
C ARG A 97 8.91 -15.80 13.74
N GLU A 98 8.79 -16.44 14.90
CA GLU A 98 7.49 -16.67 15.51
C GLU A 98 6.73 -15.35 15.68
N GLY A 99 5.46 -15.32 15.26
CA GLY A 99 4.63 -14.12 15.24
C GLY A 99 4.86 -13.18 14.05
N GLU A 100 5.71 -13.55 13.09
CA GLU A 100 5.87 -12.81 11.83
C GLU A 100 5.07 -13.42 10.67
N GLN A 101 4.59 -12.57 9.78
CA GLN A 101 3.83 -12.95 8.59
C GLN A 101 4.22 -12.05 7.41
N GLU A 102 4.58 -12.64 6.27
CA GLU A 102 4.68 -11.88 5.03
C GLU A 102 3.28 -11.47 4.55
N ALA A 103 3.16 -10.23 4.08
CA ALA A 103 1.92 -9.69 3.54
C ALA A 103 2.18 -8.62 2.48
N ILE A 104 1.26 -8.47 1.54
CA ILE A 104 1.13 -7.25 0.73
C ILE A 104 0.26 -6.29 1.52
N THR A 105 0.85 -5.27 2.13
CA THR A 105 0.10 -4.20 2.78
C THR A 105 -0.44 -3.26 1.72
N TRP A 106 -1.71 -2.86 1.81
CA TRP A 106 -2.29 -1.93 0.84
C TRP A 106 -3.13 -0.84 1.49
N MET A 107 -3.17 0.31 0.84
CA MET A 107 -4.06 1.43 1.15
C MET A 107 -4.74 1.88 -0.14
N SER A 108 -6.05 2.07 -0.08
CA SER A 108 -6.82 2.67 -1.16
C SER A 108 -7.42 4.00 -0.71
N CYS A 109 -7.62 4.89 -1.66
CA CYS A 109 -8.40 6.10 -1.47
C CYS A 109 -9.26 6.31 -2.71
N ASP A 110 -10.54 6.57 -2.50
CA ASP A 110 -11.51 6.97 -3.51
C ASP A 110 -12.22 8.22 -2.98
N LYS A 111 -12.37 9.25 -3.82
CA LYS A 111 -13.00 10.53 -3.41
C LYS A 111 -14.45 10.35 -2.94
N ASP A 112 -15.17 9.36 -3.48
CA ASP A 112 -16.58 9.14 -3.20
C ASP A 112 -16.80 8.08 -2.10
N ASP A 113 -15.85 7.18 -1.88
CA ASP A 113 -15.99 6.02 -0.97
C ASP A 113 -15.04 6.06 0.25
N GLY A 114 -14.08 6.98 0.26
CA GLY A 114 -13.16 7.21 1.38
C GLY A 114 -11.86 6.41 1.26
N VAL A 115 -11.31 6.01 2.42
CA VAL A 115 -10.01 5.34 2.53
C VAL A 115 -10.22 3.97 3.15
N ASP A 116 -9.75 2.93 2.47
CA ASP A 116 -9.66 1.58 3.02
C ASP A 116 -8.19 1.17 3.17
N TYR A 117 -7.94 0.29 4.13
CA TYR A 117 -6.61 -0.26 4.39
C TYR A 117 -6.71 -1.74 4.70
N GLY A 118 -5.70 -2.49 4.28
CA GLY A 118 -5.75 -3.94 4.39
C GLY A 118 -4.43 -4.60 4.11
N ARG A 119 -4.51 -5.93 3.97
CA ARG A 119 -3.37 -6.74 3.57
C ARG A 119 -3.81 -7.92 2.72
N VAL A 120 -2.86 -8.52 2.01
CA VAL A 120 -2.97 -9.86 1.42
C VAL A 120 -1.89 -10.71 2.07
N PRO A 121 -2.23 -11.61 3.01
CA PRO A 121 -1.23 -12.47 3.63
C PRO A 121 -0.71 -13.49 2.62
N TYR A 122 0.56 -13.87 2.75
CA TYR A 122 1.11 -14.97 1.95
C TYR A 122 2.20 -15.73 2.69
N ALA A 123 2.33 -17.00 2.39
CA ALA A 123 3.37 -17.87 2.95
C ALA A 123 4.20 -18.49 1.85
N ARG A 124 5.47 -18.82 2.12
CA ARG A 124 6.34 -19.49 1.16
C ARG A 124 6.33 -21.00 1.37
N ARG A 125 6.20 -21.75 0.28
CA ARG A 125 6.45 -23.20 0.25
C ARG A 125 7.91 -23.49 0.64
N PRO A 126 8.26 -24.74 0.97
CA PRO A 126 9.67 -25.13 1.15
C PRO A 126 10.58 -24.81 -0.05
N SER A 127 10.02 -24.72 -1.27
CA SER A 127 10.72 -24.30 -2.49
C SER A 127 11.04 -22.78 -2.54
N GLY A 128 10.48 -21.99 -1.62
CA GLY A 128 10.54 -20.52 -1.61
C GLY A 128 9.46 -19.81 -2.43
N GLU A 129 8.63 -20.58 -3.14
CA GLU A 129 7.51 -20.07 -3.93
C GLU A 129 6.40 -19.51 -3.01
N PRO A 130 5.93 -18.26 -3.21
CA PRO A 130 4.86 -17.69 -2.42
C PRO A 130 3.49 -18.29 -2.76
N VAL A 131 2.63 -18.42 -1.77
CA VAL A 131 1.21 -18.78 -1.86
C VAL A 131 0.42 -17.67 -1.19
N PHE A 132 -0.33 -16.93 -1.99
CA PHE A 132 -1.12 -15.78 -1.58
C PHE A 132 -2.52 -16.21 -1.14
N ASP A 133 -3.06 -15.53 -0.14
CA ASP A 133 -4.45 -15.65 0.31
C ASP A 133 -5.29 -14.50 -0.28
N ASP A 134 -6.59 -14.45 0.05
CA ASP A 134 -7.47 -13.37 -0.39
C ASP A 134 -7.16 -12.03 0.32
N PRO A 135 -7.44 -10.87 -0.31
CA PRO A 135 -7.32 -9.57 0.36
C PRO A 135 -8.24 -9.40 1.57
N GLU A 136 -7.65 -8.99 2.70
CA GLU A 136 -8.33 -8.67 3.95
C GLU A 136 -8.45 -7.15 4.13
N VAL A 137 -9.66 -6.65 4.40
CA VAL A 137 -9.92 -5.24 4.74
C VAL A 137 -9.98 -5.06 6.26
N PHE A 138 -9.23 -4.10 6.81
CA PHE A 138 -9.34 -3.74 8.22
C PHE A 138 -10.44 -2.71 8.43
N THR A 139 -11.57 -3.15 9.00
CA THR A 139 -12.77 -2.32 9.18
C THR A 139 -12.84 -1.60 10.54
N VAL A 140 -11.90 -1.83 11.46
CA VAL A 140 -11.94 -1.28 12.82
C VAL A 140 -10.93 -0.15 13.01
N GLY A 141 -11.40 1.10 12.95
CA GLY A 141 -10.80 2.25 13.63
C GLY A 141 -9.34 2.61 13.32
N VAL A 142 -8.71 1.94 12.35
CA VAL A 142 -7.33 2.23 11.93
C VAL A 142 -7.35 3.56 11.19
N ARG A 143 -7.11 4.64 11.93
CA ARG A 143 -6.71 5.90 11.32
C ARG A 143 -5.33 5.67 10.70
N PRO A 144 -5.12 5.99 9.41
CA PRO A 144 -3.79 5.99 8.83
C PRO A 144 -2.83 6.74 9.75
N HIS A 145 -1.76 6.07 10.18
CA HIS A 145 -0.73 6.64 11.03
C HIS A 145 0.49 7.02 10.18
N GLU A 146 1.32 7.95 10.66
CA GLU A 146 2.48 8.50 9.92
C GLU A 146 3.47 7.43 9.43
N THR A 147 3.52 6.30 10.12
CA THR A 147 4.41 5.16 9.83
C THR A 147 3.81 4.15 8.85
N MET A 148 2.56 4.32 8.44
CA MET A 148 1.87 3.39 7.54
C MET A 148 2.17 3.75 6.07
N PRO A 149 2.42 2.74 5.22
CA PRO A 149 2.51 2.96 3.78
C PRO A 149 1.28 3.69 3.24
N GLY A 150 1.51 4.74 2.46
CA GLY A 150 0.45 5.53 1.83
C GLY A 150 -0.02 6.72 2.65
N PHE A 151 0.44 6.89 3.89
CA PHE A 151 0.06 8.05 4.70
C PHE A 151 0.52 9.37 4.09
N THR A 152 1.76 9.46 3.61
CA THR A 152 2.29 10.68 2.97
C THR A 152 1.53 10.97 1.68
N LEU A 153 1.24 9.93 0.89
CA LEU A 153 0.44 10.03 -0.32
C LEU A 153 -0.96 10.57 0.00
N LEU A 154 -1.63 10.00 0.99
CA LEU A 154 -2.97 10.42 1.41
C LEU A 154 -2.99 11.89 1.87
N GLN A 155 -2.05 12.29 2.73
CA GLN A 155 -1.96 13.69 3.18
C GLN A 155 -1.74 14.64 2.00
N ALA A 156 -0.77 14.35 1.13
CA ALA A 156 -0.45 15.18 -0.04
C ALA A 156 -1.56 15.18 -1.11
N TYR A 157 -2.31 14.09 -1.20
CA TYR A 157 -3.46 13.96 -2.10
C TYR A 157 -4.63 14.83 -1.61
N LEU A 158 -4.97 14.78 -0.32
CA LEU A 158 -6.06 15.57 0.25
C LEU A 158 -5.73 17.07 0.38
N THR A 159 -4.48 17.44 0.67
CA THR A 159 -4.09 18.85 0.90
C THR A 159 -4.14 19.72 -0.36
N ASN A 160 -4.00 19.12 -1.55
CA ASN A 160 -3.98 19.85 -2.83
C ASN A 160 -5.34 19.87 -3.55
N GLU A 161 -6.42 19.48 -2.87
CA GLU A 161 -7.78 19.70 -3.36
C GLU A 161 -8.09 21.21 -3.38
N PRO A 162 -8.48 21.80 -4.52
CA PRO A 162 -8.94 23.19 -4.55
C PRO A 162 -10.28 23.31 -3.80
N GLY A 163 -10.20 23.55 -2.49
CA GLY A 163 -11.37 23.70 -1.61
C GLY A 163 -11.21 23.19 -0.16
N GLY A 164 -10.06 22.63 0.23
CA GLY A 164 -9.83 22.17 1.61
C GLY A 164 -9.77 23.31 2.64
N PRO A 165 -10.30 23.12 3.88
CA PRO A 165 -10.44 24.21 4.84
C PRO A 165 -9.08 24.72 5.33
N THR A 166 -8.89 26.02 5.23
CA THR A 166 -7.79 26.75 5.86
C THR A 166 -7.90 26.59 7.38
N HIS A 167 -7.10 25.70 7.97
CA HIS A 167 -6.95 25.68 9.42
C HIS A 167 -6.07 26.87 9.83
N VAL A 168 -6.71 27.84 10.49
CA VAL A 168 -6.11 28.91 11.31
C VAL A 168 -5.62 28.32 12.63
#